data_AF-A0A0Q4RXS2-F1
#
_entry.id   AF-A0A0Q4RXS2-F1
#
_cell.length_a   1.000
_cell.length_b   1.000
_cell.length_c   1.000
_cell.angle_alpha   90.00
_cell.angle_beta   90.00
_cell.angle_gamma   90.00
#
_symmetry.space_group_name_H-M   'P 1'
#
loop_
_entity.id
_entity.type
_entity.pdbx_description
1 polymer ?
#
loop_
_entity_poly.entity_id
_entity_poly.type
_entity_poly.pdbx_seq_one_letter_code
_entity_poly.pdbx_strand_id
1 'polypeptide(L)'
;MENKEIIGKDKSYKTDSFRDWPFKESFSYKNCICCFWINTPATNGFMRYVHVDFFSEVTDELLMNYKASGFAPMGFYVINCSKEESASIIDDIKKSQYYIGY
;
A
#
# COMPACT_ATOMS: atom_id res chain seq x y z
N MET A 1 -5.92 -17.60 -0.25
CA MET A 1 -5.78 -16.13 -0.34
C MET A 1 -5.69 -15.80 -1.82
N GLU A 2 -6.59 -14.95 -2.31
CA GLU A 2 -6.45 -14.34 -3.64
C GLU A 2 -5.12 -13.58 -3.70
N ASN A 3 -4.34 -13.79 -4.76
CA ASN A 3 -3.12 -13.03 -4.99
C ASN A 3 -3.51 -11.61 -5.38
N LYS A 4 -3.51 -10.69 -4.42
CA LYS A 4 -3.70 -9.28 -4.72
C LYS A 4 -2.40 -8.72 -5.28
N GLU A 5 -2.48 -8.02 -6.40
CA GLU A 5 -1.33 -7.37 -7.04
C GLU A 5 -1.39 -5.85 -6.77
N ILE A 6 -0.34 -5.11 -7.13
CA ILE A 6 -0.37 -3.65 -7.26
C ILE A 6 0.08 -3.35 -8.68
N ILE A 7 -0.73 -2.62 -9.43
CA ILE A 7 -0.42 -2.25 -10.81
C ILE A 7 0.30 -0.90 -10.78
N GLY A 8 1.58 -0.90 -11.14
CA GLY A 8 2.32 0.29 -11.53
C GLY A 8 2.04 0.68 -12.99
N LYS A 9 2.71 1.72 -13.49
CA LYS A 9 2.49 2.19 -14.86
C LYS A 9 2.91 1.15 -15.88
N ASP A 10 4.08 0.53 -15.68
CA ASP A 10 4.69 -0.37 -16.67
C ASP A 10 4.76 -1.83 -16.20
N LYS A 11 4.50 -2.11 -14.91
CA LYS A 11 4.61 -3.46 -14.31
C LYS A 11 3.57 -3.71 -13.21
N SER A 12 3.32 -4.99 -12.93
CA SER A 12 2.58 -5.42 -11.74
C SER A 12 3.52 -5.92 -10.66
N TYR A 13 3.13 -5.71 -9.40
CA TYR A 13 3.86 -6.12 -8.22
C TYR A 13 3.00 -7.05 -7.40
N LYS A 14 3.55 -8.21 -7.04
CA LYS A 14 2.87 -9.11 -6.11
C LYS A 14 2.90 -8.51 -4.72
N THR A 15 1.77 -8.59 -4.01
CA THR A 15 1.72 -8.20 -2.60
C THR A 15 2.09 -9.39 -1.71
N ASP A 16 2.87 -9.12 -0.68
CA ASP A 16 3.23 -10.10 0.34
C ASP A 16 2.14 -10.19 1.42
N SER A 17 1.49 -9.06 1.70
CA SER A 17 0.47 -8.97 2.73
C SER A 17 -0.50 -7.84 2.43
N PHE A 18 -1.68 -7.96 3.03
CA PHE A 18 -2.73 -6.96 3.01
C PHE A 18 -3.29 -6.81 4.43
N ARG A 19 -3.55 -5.56 4.83
CA ARG A 19 -4.13 -5.25 6.15
C ARG A 19 -5.24 -4.22 5.99
N ASP A 20 -6.43 -4.59 6.45
CA ASP A 20 -7.56 -3.67 6.59
C ASP A 20 -7.42 -2.85 7.88
N TRP A 21 -7.87 -1.60 7.81
CA TRP A 21 -8.11 -0.76 8.97
C TRP A 21 -9.55 -0.95 9.48
N PRO A 22 -9.79 -1.00 10.80
CA PRO A 22 -8.79 -1.06 11.88
C PRO A 22 -8.08 -2.41 11.95
N PHE A 23 -6.83 -2.39 12.37
CA PHE A 23 -6.01 -3.59 12.48
C PHE A 23 -6.56 -4.53 13.57
N LYS A 24 -6.75 -5.80 13.22
CA LYS A 24 -7.25 -6.82 14.14
C LYS A 24 -6.15 -7.48 14.98
N GLU A 25 -4.92 -7.40 14.51
CA GLU A 25 -3.75 -8.06 15.09
C GLU A 25 -2.53 -7.16 14.91
N SER A 26 -1.59 -7.21 15.86
CA SER A 26 -0.30 -6.53 15.74
C SER A 26 0.54 -7.12 14.62
N PHE A 27 1.39 -6.28 14.02
CA PHE A 27 2.28 -6.69 12.94
C PHE A 27 3.60 -5.90 12.98
N SER A 28 4.63 -6.49 12.39
CA SER A 28 5.88 -5.80 12.05
C SER A 28 6.33 -6.28 10.67
N TYR A 29 6.52 -5.35 9.75
CA TYR A 29 7.13 -5.61 8.45
C TYR A 29 8.42 -4.80 8.33
N LYS A 30 9.47 -5.41 7.75
CA LYS A 30 10.78 -4.78 7.58
C LYS A 30 11.12 -4.65 6.11
N ASN A 31 11.76 -3.55 5.74
CA ASN A 31 12.17 -3.24 4.37
C ASN A 31 11.02 -3.48 3.37
N CYS A 32 9.96 -2.70 3.51
CA CYS A 32 8.77 -2.88 2.70
C CYS A 32 8.20 -1.54 2.23
N ILE A 33 7.50 -1.60 1.10
CA ILE A 33 6.66 -0.53 0.62
C ILE A 33 5.24 -0.77 1.15
N CYS A 34 4.65 0.26 1.75
CA CYS A 34 3.24 0.28 2.10
C CYS A 34 2.46 1.12 1.09
N CYS A 35 1.48 0.51 0.43
CA CYS A 35 0.56 1.20 -0.47
C CYS A 35 -0.80 1.38 0.23
N PHE A 36 -1.03 2.58 0.76
CA PHE A 36 -2.26 2.95 1.45
C PHE A 36 -3.35 3.30 0.44
N TRP A 37 -4.54 2.76 0.65
CA TRP A 37 -5.66 2.92 -0.28
C TRP A 37 -6.93 3.43 0.44
N ILE A 38 -7.80 4.05 -0.36
CA ILE A 38 -9.17 4.41 0.02
C ILE A 38 -10.14 3.91 -1.06
N ASN A 39 -11.40 3.66 -0.67
CA ASN A 39 -12.48 3.53 -1.64
C ASN A 39 -12.96 4.93 -2.04
N THR A 40 -12.94 5.22 -3.33
CA THR A 40 -13.58 6.42 -3.87
C THR A 40 -14.92 6.04 -4.51
N PRO A 41 -16.06 6.57 -4.03
CA PRO A 41 -17.37 6.26 -4.60
C PRO A 41 -17.49 6.61 -6.10
N ALA A 42 -16.71 7.59 -6.55
CA ALA A 42 -16.74 8.11 -7.92
C ALA A 42 -16.11 7.19 -8.98
N THR A 43 -15.42 6.12 -8.57
CA THR A 43 -14.60 5.30 -9.50
C THR A 43 -15.12 3.88 -9.68
N ASN A 44 -16.45 3.66 -9.72
CA ASN A 44 -17.05 2.35 -10.09
C ASN A 44 -16.40 1.12 -9.41
N GLY A 45 -16.00 1.23 -8.14
CA GLY A 45 -15.36 0.14 -7.39
C GLY A 45 -13.83 0.04 -7.50
N PHE A 46 -13.15 0.98 -8.16
CA PHE A 46 -11.68 1.03 -8.18
C PHE A 46 -11.10 1.57 -6.88
N MET A 47 -10.06 0.91 -6.37
CA MET A 47 -9.27 1.38 -5.24
C MET A 47 -8.26 2.42 -5.72
N ARG A 48 -8.17 3.55 -5.01
CA ARG A 48 -7.18 4.59 -5.29
C ARG A 48 -6.10 4.55 -4.21
N TYR A 49 -4.83 4.51 -4.64
CA TYR A 49 -3.71 4.73 -3.73
C TYR A 49 -3.60 6.21 -3.40
N VAL A 50 -3.62 6.50 -2.11
CA VAL A 50 -3.51 7.85 -1.58
C VAL A 50 -2.09 8.14 -1.14
N HIS A 51 -1.36 7.10 -0.75
CA HIS A 51 0.01 7.24 -0.31
C HIS A 51 0.78 5.94 -0.50
N VAL A 52 2.02 6.09 -0.93
CA VAL A 52 2.94 4.97 -1.15
C VAL A 52 4.31 5.41 -0.66
N ASP A 53 4.86 4.66 0.29
CA ASP A 53 6.14 4.97 0.92
C ASP A 53 6.89 3.71 1.36
N PHE A 54 8.20 3.84 1.52
CA PHE A 54 9.08 2.79 2.01
C PHE A 54 9.33 2.94 3.50
N PHE A 55 9.28 1.82 4.22
CA PHE A 55 9.57 1.73 5.64
C PHE A 55 10.68 0.71 5.86
N SER A 56 11.73 1.12 6.58
CA SER A 56 12.73 0.17 7.10
C SER A 56 12.08 -0.79 8.09
N GLU A 57 11.12 -0.30 8.88
CA GLU A 57 10.22 -1.07 9.71
C GLU A 57 8.88 -0.34 9.87
N VAL A 58 7.78 -1.06 9.73
CA VAL A 58 6.41 -0.57 9.95
C VAL A 58 5.69 -1.49 10.93
N THR A 59 5.12 -0.90 11.96
CA THR A 59 4.35 -1.58 13.00
C THR A 59 2.94 -1.00 13.11
N ASP A 60 2.05 -1.72 13.78
CA ASP A 60 0.72 -1.22 14.12
C ASP A 60 0.80 0.06 14.95
N GLU A 61 1.70 0.14 15.94
CA GLU A 61 1.91 1.36 16.73
C GLU A 61 2.36 2.56 15.88
N LEU A 62 3.28 2.34 14.93
CA LEU A 62 3.72 3.39 14.01
C LEU A 62 2.52 3.90 13.20
N LEU A 63 1.73 2.97 12.63
CA LEU A 63 0.60 3.31 11.78
C LEU A 63 -0.60 3.90 12.54
N MET A 64 -0.84 3.51 13.78
CA MET A 64 -1.84 4.14 14.65
C MET A 64 -1.55 5.63 14.89
N ASN A 65 -0.27 6.01 14.93
CA ASN A 65 0.16 7.40 15.05
C ASN A 65 0.42 8.09 13.70
N TYR A 66 0.38 7.33 12.61
CA TYR A 66 0.65 7.84 11.27
C TYR A 66 -0.52 8.69 10.80
N LYS A 67 -0.40 10.01 11.03
CA LYS A 67 -1.29 11.01 10.43
C LYS A 67 -0.95 11.10 8.95
N ALA A 68 -1.55 10.24 8.16
CA ALA A 68 -1.46 10.28 6.71
C ALA A 68 -2.20 11.54 6.21
N SER A 69 -1.54 12.70 6.28
CA SER A 69 -1.87 13.97 5.62
C SER A 69 -3.36 14.27 5.33
N GLY A 70 -4.24 14.09 6.31
CA GLY A 70 -5.67 14.44 6.18
C GLY A 70 -6.57 13.39 5.51
N PHE A 71 -6.14 12.14 5.36
CA PHE A 71 -7.01 11.04 4.90
C PHE A 71 -6.96 9.85 5.88
N ALA A 72 -8.09 9.14 6.00
CA ALA A 72 -8.19 7.90 6.75
C ALA A 72 -8.08 6.72 5.77
N PRO A 73 -6.92 6.04 5.66
CA PRO A 73 -6.79 4.89 4.77
C PRO A 73 -7.72 3.75 5.22
N MET A 74 -8.26 3.01 4.26
CA MET A 74 -9.05 1.80 4.55
C MET A 74 -8.16 0.59 4.83
N GLY A 75 -6.90 0.66 4.44
CA GLY A 75 -5.91 -0.38 4.66
C GLY A 75 -4.65 -0.09 3.87
N PHE A 76 -3.76 -1.08 3.83
CA PHE A 76 -2.57 -1.02 3.00
C PHE A 76 -2.16 -2.40 2.48
N TYR A 77 -1.45 -2.36 1.37
CA TYR A 77 -0.74 -3.50 0.81
C TYR A 77 0.74 -3.39 1.15
N VAL A 78 1.38 -4.54 1.35
CA VAL A 78 2.81 -4.66 1.63
C VAL A 78 3.50 -5.28 0.43
N ILE A 79 4.56 -4.64 -0.04
CA ILE A 79 5.53 -5.21 -0.97
C ILE A 79 6.87 -5.25 -0.26
N ASN A 80 7.39 -6.44 0.03
CA ASN A 80 8.74 -6.60 0.56
C ASN A 80 9.75 -6.34 -0.57
N CYS A 81 10.71 -5.46 -0.32
CA CYS A 81 11.73 -5.14 -1.31
C CYS A 81 13.01 -4.69 -0.63
N SER A 82 14.11 -4.68 -1.38
CA SER A 82 15.33 -4.01 -0.92
C SER A 82 15.13 -2.49 -0.85
N LYS A 83 15.99 -1.80 -0.09
CA LYS A 83 15.96 -0.33 -0.04
C LYS A 83 16.33 0.26 -1.40
N GLU A 84 17.23 -0.39 -2.12
CA GLU A 84 17.76 0.00 -3.42
C GLU A 84 16.67 -0.04 -4.50
N GLU A 85 15.79 -1.04 -4.47
CA GLU A 85 14.70 -1.17 -5.42
C GLU A 85 13.52 -0.24 -5.11
N SER A 86 13.34 0.11 -3.83
CA SER A 86 12.13 0.74 -3.33
C SER A 86 11.72 2.02 -4.09
N ALA A 87 12.69 2.89 -4.38
CA ALA A 87 12.46 4.17 -5.06
C ALA A 87 11.85 3.98 -6.46
N SER A 88 12.33 2.98 -7.22
CA SER A 88 11.83 2.71 -8.57
C SER A 88 10.40 2.14 -8.57
N ILE A 89 10.07 1.34 -7.56
CA ILE A 89 8.75 0.74 -7.38
C ILE A 89 7.74 1.83 -6.99
N ILE A 90 8.10 2.68 -6.03
CA ILE A 90 7.25 3.79 -5.57
C ILE A 90 6.94 4.76 -6.72
N ASP A 91 7.95 5.14 -7.51
CA ASP A 91 7.78 6.07 -8.63
C ASP A 91 6.83 5.50 -9.69
N ASP A 92 6.98 4.22 -10.04
CA ASP A 92 6.12 3.53 -11.00
C ASP A 92 4.67 3.39 -10.51
N ILE A 93 4.46 3.05 -9.23
CA ILE A 93 3.10 2.97 -8.63
C ILE A 93 2.45 4.35 -8.58
N LYS A 94 3.18 5.40 -8.16
CA LYS A 94 2.63 6.77 -8.08
C LYS A 94 2.20 7.31 -9.44
N LYS A 95 2.82 6.85 -10.53
CA LYS A 95 2.47 7.22 -11.91
C LYS A 95 1.22 6.49 -12.44
N SER A 96 0.84 5.36 -11.84
CA SER A 96 -0.26 4.49 -12.32
C SER A 96 -1.67 5.03 -12.07
N GLN A 97 -1.83 6.07 -11.24
CA GLN A 97 -3.09 6.72 -10.83
C GLN A 97 -4.16 5.81 -10.15
N TYR A 98 -4.26 4.51 -10.43
CA TYR A 98 -5.30 3.59 -9.92
C TYR A 98 -4.84 2.13 -9.81
N TYR A 99 -5.58 1.34 -9.03
CA TYR A 99 -5.52 -0.13 -9.06
C TYR A 99 -6.88 -0.77 -9.34
N ILE A 100 -6.86 -1.85 -10.12
CA ILE A 100 -7.95 -2.80 -10.33
C ILE A 100 -7.43 -4.17 -9.88
N GLY A 101 -8.05 -4.75 -8.87
CA GLY A 101 -7.83 -6.16 -8.51
C GLY A 101 -9.15 -6.73 -8.05
N TYR A 102 -9.76 -7.53 -8.91
CA TYR A 102 -10.82 -8.47 -8.58
C TYR A 102 -10.18 -9.83 -8.32
#